data_AF-A0A3R7QSP2-F1
#
_entry.id   AF-A0A3R7QSP2-F1
#
_cell.length_a   1.000
_cell.length_b   1.000
_cell.length_c   1.000
_cell.angle_alpha   90.00
_cell.angle_beta   90.00
_cell.angle_gamma   90.00
#
_symmetry.space_group_name_H-M   'P 1'
#
loop_
_entity.id
_entity.type
_entity.pdbx_description
1 polymer ?
#
loop_
_entity_poly.entity_id
_entity_poly.type
_entity_poly.pdbx_seq_one_letter_code
_entity_poly.pdbx_strand_id
1 'polypeptide(L)'
;MSSADQNSSNTPRRALAMTSMSDEDYCNTYWPQLREAVDRLLQGPPSPPHTGPVIQFEPMYSAAYKCVCQQYSEALYNDLTSHINKHFLKVAEDMQDVDDLHLIDSYYSLIHRVMYSLDGIIPIFTYLNRVYVETKLSSTLRTELQKIFCTAVIDPVIARLLALIKHITEAKPFYVAPHVLASLVKNLYKLRPAYAQTYPQVFCLQCVSTNSQTTLWRRRNSRPP
;
A
#
# COMPACT_ATOMS: atom_id res chain seq x y z
N MET A 1 -18.04 -39.42 62.30
CA MET A 1 -17.21 -39.63 61.09
C MET A 1 -18.16 -39.71 59.90
N SER A 2 -18.12 -38.91 58.85
CA SER A 2 -17.55 -37.60 58.55
C SER A 2 -18.33 -37.14 57.31
N SER A 3 -18.86 -35.93 57.32
CA SER A 3 -19.41 -35.25 56.15
C SER A 3 -18.28 -34.91 55.16
N ALA A 4 -18.52 -35.03 53.85
CA ALA A 4 -17.85 -34.24 52.80
C ALA A 4 -18.43 -34.55 51.41
N ASP A 5 -19.54 -33.91 51.06
CA ASP A 5 -19.89 -33.60 49.67
C ASP A 5 -19.45 -32.16 49.38
N GLN A 6 -18.25 -31.98 48.81
CA GLN A 6 -17.78 -30.72 48.23
C GLN A 6 -16.71 -31.00 47.16
N ASN A 7 -17.02 -30.77 45.87
CA ASN A 7 -16.22 -29.96 44.94
C ASN A 7 -16.95 -29.95 43.58
N SER A 8 -17.77 -28.93 43.29
CA SER A 8 -17.35 -27.67 42.66
C SER A 8 -16.62 -27.88 41.31
N SER A 9 -17.36 -28.34 40.30
CA SER A 9 -17.02 -28.15 38.88
C SER A 9 -17.71 -26.89 38.35
N ASN A 10 -17.51 -25.77 39.04
CA ASN A 10 -17.88 -24.46 38.52
C ASN A 10 -16.74 -24.01 37.61
N THR A 11 -16.70 -24.54 36.38
CA THR A 11 -15.88 -24.00 35.31
C THR A 11 -16.36 -22.56 35.10
N PRO A 12 -15.53 -21.52 35.32
CA PRO A 12 -15.90 -20.22 34.84
C PRO A 12 -15.77 -20.31 33.33
N ARG A 13 -16.90 -20.51 32.64
CA ARG A 13 -17.09 -19.98 31.30
C ARG A 13 -16.50 -18.58 31.37
N ARG A 14 -15.35 -18.37 30.73
CA ARG A 14 -14.81 -17.05 30.44
C ARG A 14 -15.87 -16.34 29.61
N ALA A 15 -16.89 -15.81 30.27
CA ALA A 15 -17.53 -14.58 29.90
C ALA A 15 -16.43 -13.53 30.04
N LEU A 16 -15.51 -13.51 29.07
CA LEU A 16 -14.87 -12.27 28.69
C LEU A 16 -16.07 -11.37 28.41
N ALA A 17 -16.32 -10.46 29.34
CA ALA A 17 -17.27 -9.38 29.15
C ALA A 17 -16.82 -8.67 27.87
N MET A 18 -17.39 -9.08 26.74
CA MET A 18 -17.31 -8.37 25.49
C MET A 18 -18.15 -7.12 25.75
N THR A 19 -17.54 -6.10 26.34
CA THR A 19 -18.07 -4.74 26.22
C THR A 19 -18.25 -4.52 24.72
N SER A 20 -19.50 -4.54 24.28
CA SER A 20 -19.89 -4.16 22.93
C SER A 20 -19.24 -2.81 22.67
N MET A 21 -18.42 -2.71 21.63
CA MET A 21 -17.90 -1.42 21.20
C MET A 21 -19.11 -0.58 20.81
N SER A 22 -19.23 0.62 21.35
CA SER A 22 -20.22 1.60 20.90
C SER A 22 -19.69 2.38 19.70
N ASP A 23 -20.59 3.04 18.97
CA ASP A 23 -20.20 3.94 17.87
C ASP A 23 -19.31 5.09 18.39
N GLU A 24 -19.54 5.53 19.62
CA GLU A 24 -18.71 6.55 20.28
C GLU A 24 -17.30 6.04 20.57
N ASP A 25 -17.15 4.80 21.05
CA ASP A 25 -15.83 4.20 21.28
C ASP A 25 -15.05 4.07 19.99
N TYR A 26 -15.71 3.62 18.91
CA TYR A 26 -15.12 3.54 17.58
C TYR A 26 -14.65 4.91 17.11
N CYS A 27 -15.55 5.91 17.08
CA CYS A 27 -15.28 7.24 16.54
C CYS A 27 -14.28 8.06 17.35
N ASN A 28 -14.31 7.94 18.68
CA ASN A 28 -13.56 8.82 19.58
C ASN A 28 -12.27 8.18 20.13
N THR A 29 -12.14 6.85 20.05
CA THR A 29 -10.97 6.14 20.61
C THR A 29 -10.23 5.33 19.55
N TYR A 30 -10.89 4.35 18.94
CA TYR A 30 -10.19 3.37 18.09
C TYR A 30 -9.78 3.93 16.73
N TRP A 31 -10.72 4.55 16.01
CA TRP A 31 -10.42 5.11 14.71
C TRP A 31 -9.38 6.25 14.78
N PRO A 32 -9.49 7.24 15.70
CA PRO A 32 -8.47 8.29 15.82
C PRO A 32 -7.06 7.75 16.08
N GLN A 33 -6.93 6.73 16.94
CA GLN A 33 -5.65 6.07 17.23
C GLN A 33 -5.06 5.41 15.97
N LEU A 34 -5.87 4.66 15.22
CA LEU A 34 -5.44 4.01 13.99
C LEU A 34 -5.10 5.02 12.89
N ARG A 35 -5.92 6.07 12.75
CA ARG A 35 -5.71 7.17 11.81
C ARG A 35 -4.39 7.87 12.06
N GLU A 36 -4.05 8.17 13.31
CA GLU A 36 -2.79 8.81 13.65
C GLU A 36 -1.58 7.93 13.28
N ALA A 37 -1.67 6.60 13.52
CA ALA A 37 -0.63 5.68 13.09
C ALA A 37 -0.49 5.63 11.56
N VAL A 38 -1.61 5.65 10.83
CA VAL A 38 -1.62 5.74 9.36
C VAL A 38 -0.97 7.05 8.89
N ASP A 39 -1.30 8.19 9.50
CA ASP A 39 -0.72 9.49 9.18
C ASP A 39 0.81 9.49 9.35
N ARG A 40 1.31 8.92 10.46
CA ARG A 40 2.75 8.78 10.70
C ARG A 40 3.43 7.89 9.65
N LEU A 41 2.78 6.80 9.23
CA LEU A 41 3.31 5.91 8.20
C LEU A 41 3.31 6.58 6.81
N LEU A 42 2.31 7.40 6.51
CA LEU A 42 2.19 8.13 5.24
C LEU A 42 3.22 9.26 5.10
N GLN A 43 3.77 9.77 6.20
CA GLN A 43 4.90 10.72 6.16
C GLN A 43 6.17 10.10 5.56
N GLY A 44 6.26 8.76 5.53
CA GLY A 44 7.38 8.02 4.96
C GLY A 44 8.37 7.53 6.02
N PRO A 45 9.49 6.91 5.58
CA PRO A 45 10.51 6.44 6.51
C PRO A 45 11.09 7.63 7.29
N PRO A 46 11.29 7.51 8.62
CA PRO A 46 11.90 8.58 9.39
C PRO A 46 13.34 8.80 8.94
N SER A 47 13.78 10.05 8.98
CA SER A 47 15.18 10.41 8.76
C SER A 47 15.89 10.47 10.11
N PRO A 48 16.98 9.71 10.35
CA PRO A 48 17.67 8.84 9.40
C PRO A 48 17.09 7.40 9.27
N PRO A 49 17.31 6.71 8.14
CA PRO A 49 16.59 5.49 7.72
C PRO A 49 16.78 4.24 8.58
N HIS A 50 17.66 4.28 9.58
CA HIS A 50 17.93 3.18 10.52
C HIS A 50 17.06 3.24 11.78
N THR A 51 16.38 4.36 12.01
CA THR A 51 15.31 4.43 12.99
C THR A 51 14.08 3.83 12.33
N GLY A 52 13.60 2.66 12.75
CA GLY A 52 12.39 2.06 12.18
C GLY A 52 11.16 2.99 12.31
N PRO A 53 10.02 2.63 11.69
CA PRO A 53 8.80 3.43 11.83
C PRO A 53 8.44 3.58 13.32
N VAL A 54 8.18 4.82 13.75
CA VAL A 54 7.95 5.22 15.15
C VAL A 54 6.51 4.90 15.59
N ILE A 55 6.04 3.70 15.27
CA ILE A 55 4.71 3.23 15.69
C ILE A 55 4.84 1.94 16.51
N GLN A 56 4.05 1.87 17.57
CA GLN A 56 3.91 0.66 18.37
C GLN A 56 2.92 -0.26 17.65
N PHE A 57 3.42 -1.32 17.02
CA PHE A 57 2.60 -2.20 16.17
C PHE A 57 1.47 -2.90 16.92
N GLU A 58 1.78 -3.48 18.09
CA GLU A 58 0.85 -4.34 18.83
C GLU A 58 -0.43 -3.62 19.29
N PRO A 59 -0.37 -2.38 19.84
CA PRO A 59 -1.58 -1.61 20.13
C PRO A 59 -2.43 -1.32 18.89
N MET A 60 -1.80 -1.00 17.75
CA MET A 60 -2.54 -0.69 16.51
C MET A 60 -3.22 -1.93 15.95
N TYR A 61 -2.50 -3.05 15.87
CA TYR A 61 -3.08 -4.32 15.44
C TYR A 61 -4.24 -4.74 16.36
N SER A 62 -4.07 -4.59 17.69
CA SER A 62 -5.11 -4.91 18.67
C SER A 62 -6.35 -4.04 18.51
N ALA A 63 -6.17 -2.74 18.26
CA ALA A 63 -7.26 -1.81 17.98
C ALA A 63 -8.03 -2.21 16.71
N ALA A 64 -7.32 -2.46 15.60
CA ALA A 64 -7.93 -2.88 14.35
C ALA A 64 -8.65 -4.24 14.48
N TYR A 65 -8.04 -5.21 15.17
CA TYR A 65 -8.64 -6.49 15.48
C TYR A 65 -9.95 -6.33 16.27
N LYS A 66 -9.94 -5.51 17.33
CA LYS A 66 -11.12 -5.27 18.15
C LYS A 66 -12.26 -4.64 17.35
N CYS A 67 -11.97 -3.67 16.47
CA CYS A 67 -12.98 -3.08 15.57
C CYS A 67 -13.64 -4.16 14.71
N VAL A 68 -12.85 -5.03 14.07
CA VAL A 68 -13.36 -6.10 13.21
C VAL A 68 -14.21 -7.11 14.00
N CYS A 69 -13.74 -7.56 15.18
CA CYS A 69 -14.50 -8.48 16.03
C CYS A 69 -15.83 -7.90 16.53
N GLN A 70 -15.91 -6.58 16.65
CA GLN A 70 -17.10 -5.85 17.09
C GLN A 70 -17.98 -5.40 15.90
N GLN A 71 -17.81 -6.01 14.73
CA GLN A 71 -18.61 -5.76 13.50
C GLN A 71 -18.40 -4.39 12.83
N TYR A 72 -17.33 -3.66 13.15
CA TYR A 72 -16.98 -2.39 12.50
C TYR A 72 -16.10 -2.57 11.25
N SER A 73 -16.06 -3.75 10.65
CA SER A 73 -15.16 -4.04 9.51
C SER A 73 -15.39 -3.13 8.30
N GLU A 74 -16.67 -2.89 7.95
CA GLU A 74 -17.03 -2.07 6.81
C GLU A 74 -16.74 -0.59 7.06
N ALA A 75 -17.14 -0.07 8.23
CA ALA A 75 -16.82 1.29 8.65
C ALA A 75 -15.30 1.52 8.65
N LEU A 76 -14.53 0.60 9.25
CA LEU A 76 -13.07 0.69 9.31
C LEU A 76 -12.42 0.69 7.92
N TYR A 77 -12.91 -0.15 7.01
CA TYR A 77 -12.43 -0.17 5.63
C TYR A 77 -12.71 1.16 4.91
N ASN A 78 -13.94 1.68 5.03
CA ASN A 78 -14.36 2.91 4.38
C ASN A 78 -13.58 4.12 4.93
N ASP A 79 -13.40 4.19 6.25
CA ASP A 79 -12.64 5.26 6.90
C ASP A 79 -11.16 5.21 6.51
N LEU A 80 -10.54 4.02 6.50
CA LEU A 80 -9.16 3.82 6.07
C LEU A 80 -8.94 4.26 4.62
N THR A 81 -9.77 3.76 3.70
CA THR A 81 -9.65 4.06 2.27
C THR A 81 -9.95 5.52 1.97
N SER A 82 -10.97 6.11 2.60
CA SER A 82 -11.30 7.54 2.48
C SER A 82 -10.17 8.44 2.99
N HIS A 83 -9.59 8.12 4.14
CA HIS A 83 -8.48 8.88 4.72
C HIS A 83 -7.22 8.82 3.84
N ILE A 84 -6.85 7.62 3.37
CA ILE A 84 -5.71 7.45 2.46
C ILE A 84 -5.95 8.15 1.11
N ASN A 85 -7.17 8.07 0.56
CA ASN A 85 -7.52 8.76 -0.67
C ASN A 85 -7.38 10.28 -0.52
N LYS A 86 -7.88 10.86 0.56
CA LYS A 86 -7.73 12.30 0.85
C LYS A 86 -6.25 12.70 0.93
N HIS A 87 -5.42 11.89 1.59
CA HIS A 87 -3.98 12.13 1.64
C HIS A 87 -3.36 12.12 0.24
N PHE A 88 -3.67 11.13 -0.59
CA PHE A 88 -3.12 11.04 -1.95
C PHE A 88 -3.63 12.14 -2.89
N LEU A 89 -4.87 12.59 -2.76
CA LEU A 89 -5.36 13.75 -3.51
C LEU A 89 -4.55 15.01 -3.16
N LYS A 90 -4.29 15.26 -1.87
CA LYS A 90 -3.42 16.37 -1.45
C LYS A 90 -2.00 16.23 -2.01
N VAL A 91 -1.43 15.03 -1.97
CA VAL A 91 -0.11 14.78 -2.58
C VAL A 91 -0.13 15.03 -4.09
N ALA A 92 -1.22 14.69 -4.79
CA ALA A 92 -1.34 14.97 -6.22
C ALA A 92 -1.41 16.48 -6.51
N GLU A 93 -2.15 17.24 -5.68
CA GLU A 93 -2.20 18.71 -5.75
C GLU A 93 -0.81 19.32 -5.54
N ASP A 94 -0.08 18.89 -4.49
CA ASP A 94 1.27 19.37 -4.19
C ASP A 94 2.27 19.04 -5.32
N MET A 95 1.99 18.01 -6.14
CA MET A 95 2.86 17.54 -7.23
C MET A 95 2.48 18.11 -8.60
N GLN A 96 1.39 18.88 -8.71
CA GLN A 96 0.86 19.36 -9.99
C GLN A 96 1.84 20.32 -10.70
N ASP A 97 2.53 21.15 -9.94
CA ASP A 97 3.43 22.21 -10.45
C ASP A 97 4.90 21.77 -10.54
N VAL A 98 5.19 20.47 -10.42
CA VAL A 98 6.56 19.97 -10.55
C VAL A 98 7.04 20.10 -12.00
N ASP A 99 8.16 20.79 -12.19
CA ASP A 99 8.83 20.94 -13.48
C ASP A 99 9.22 19.59 -14.10
N ASP A 100 9.21 19.51 -15.44
CA ASP A 100 9.62 18.31 -16.19
C ASP A 100 11.02 17.81 -15.79
N LEU A 101 11.89 18.73 -15.37
CA LEU A 101 13.26 18.45 -14.95
C LEU A 101 13.33 17.56 -13.70
N HIS A 102 12.41 17.78 -12.76
CA HIS A 102 12.37 17.11 -11.46
C HIS A 102 11.27 16.06 -11.37
N LEU A 103 10.38 15.99 -12.36
CA LEU A 103 9.23 15.08 -12.35
C LEU A 103 9.64 13.62 -12.09
N ILE A 104 10.69 13.14 -12.77
CA ILE A 104 11.14 11.76 -12.64
C ILE A 104 11.63 11.45 -11.22
N ASP A 105 12.48 12.30 -10.66
CA ASP A 105 13.06 12.09 -9.32
C ASP A 105 11.99 12.26 -8.22
N SER A 106 11.07 13.22 -8.40
CA SER A 106 9.94 13.42 -7.48
C SER A 106 9.01 12.21 -7.48
N TYR A 107 8.63 11.68 -8.65
CA TYR A 107 7.76 10.49 -8.73
C TYR A 107 8.47 9.19 -8.34
N TYR A 108 9.77 9.06 -8.63
CA TYR A 108 10.59 7.98 -8.11
C TYR A 108 10.56 7.95 -6.57
N SER A 109 10.89 9.08 -5.94
CA SER A 109 10.90 9.20 -4.47
C SER A 109 9.51 8.98 -3.87
N LEU A 110 8.47 9.54 -4.51
CA LEU A 110 7.09 9.39 -4.07
C LEU A 110 6.62 7.93 -4.10
N ILE A 111 6.88 7.22 -5.20
CA ILE A 111 6.48 5.80 -5.32
C ILE A 111 7.19 4.96 -4.26
N HIS A 112 8.48 5.17 -4.04
CA HIS A 112 9.22 4.46 -2.97
C HIS A 112 8.65 4.76 -1.58
N ARG A 113 8.35 6.03 -1.29
CA ARG A 113 7.71 6.43 -0.03
C ARG A 113 6.37 5.73 0.16
N VAL A 114 5.50 5.75 -0.86
CA VAL A 114 4.18 5.11 -0.77
C VAL A 114 4.30 3.59 -0.60
N MET A 115 5.22 2.94 -1.32
CA MET A 115 5.45 1.50 -1.13
C MET A 115 5.87 1.17 0.30
N TYR A 116 6.79 1.96 0.87
CA TYR A 116 7.18 1.84 2.28
C TYR A 116 5.99 2.03 3.23
N SER A 117 5.19 3.09 3.03
CA SER A 117 4.02 3.37 3.86
C SER A 117 3.01 2.23 3.82
N LEU A 118 2.72 1.68 2.64
CA LEU A 118 1.82 0.54 2.50
C LEU A 118 2.37 -0.71 3.19
N ASP A 119 3.69 -0.96 3.11
CA ASP A 119 4.33 -2.07 3.80
C ASP A 119 4.17 -1.97 5.33
N GLY A 120 4.08 -0.75 5.88
CA GLY A 120 3.78 -0.52 7.30
C GLY A 120 2.29 -0.57 7.66
N ILE A 121 1.40 -0.07 6.78
CA ILE A 121 -0.05 0.00 7.04
C ILE A 121 -0.68 -1.39 6.97
N ILE A 122 -0.37 -2.17 5.94
CA ILE A 122 -1.02 -3.46 5.67
C ILE A 122 -0.97 -4.42 6.88
N PRO A 123 0.18 -4.61 7.56
CA PRO A 123 0.25 -5.47 8.73
C PRO A 123 -0.74 -5.12 9.85
N ILE A 124 -0.99 -3.83 10.11
CA ILE A 124 -1.91 -3.35 11.15
C ILE A 124 -3.33 -3.87 10.88
N PHE A 125 -3.73 -3.85 9.61
CA PHE A 125 -5.06 -4.20 9.16
C PHE A 125 -5.15 -5.63 8.61
N THR A 126 -4.20 -6.52 8.94
CA THR A 126 -4.17 -7.90 8.42
C THR A 126 -5.47 -8.65 8.70
N TYR A 127 -6.07 -8.46 9.88
CA TYR A 127 -7.32 -9.12 10.23
C TYR A 127 -8.52 -8.58 9.44
N LEU A 128 -8.59 -7.24 9.25
CA LEU A 128 -9.58 -6.61 8.37
C LEU A 128 -9.45 -7.14 6.94
N ASN A 129 -8.22 -7.25 6.43
CA ASN A 129 -7.96 -7.79 5.09
C ASN A 129 -8.55 -9.20 4.93
N ARG A 130 -8.30 -10.09 5.89
CA ARG A 130 -8.80 -11.48 5.85
C ARG A 130 -10.31 -11.59 6.02
N VAL A 131 -10.89 -10.85 6.97
CA VAL A 131 -12.29 -11.03 7.36
C VAL A 131 -13.26 -10.28 6.44
N TYR A 132 -12.82 -9.16 5.86
CA TYR A 132 -13.69 -8.29 5.06
C TYR A 132 -13.24 -8.15 3.61
N VAL A 133 -11.98 -7.77 3.37
CA VAL A 133 -11.52 -7.44 2.00
C VAL A 133 -11.46 -8.67 1.12
N GLU A 134 -10.82 -9.75 1.58
CA GLU A 134 -10.71 -11.00 0.83
C GLU A 134 -12.07 -11.67 0.63
N THR A 135 -12.94 -11.63 1.65
CA THR A 135 -14.23 -12.34 1.64
C THR A 135 -15.33 -11.58 0.88
N LYS A 136 -15.47 -10.26 1.10
CA LYS A 136 -16.53 -9.45 0.50
C LYS A 136 -16.12 -8.80 -0.81
N LEU A 137 -14.87 -8.36 -0.93
CA LEU A 137 -14.39 -7.62 -2.11
C LEU A 137 -13.61 -8.51 -3.08
N SER A 138 -13.27 -9.75 -2.69
CA SER A 138 -12.47 -10.67 -3.52
C SER A 138 -11.16 -10.04 -4.01
N SER A 139 -10.54 -9.24 -3.15
CA SER A 139 -9.32 -8.47 -3.41
C SER A 139 -8.36 -8.59 -2.22
N THR A 140 -7.27 -7.82 -2.24
CA THR A 140 -6.41 -7.63 -1.06
C THR A 140 -6.36 -6.16 -0.70
N LEU A 141 -6.18 -5.85 0.59
CA LEU A 141 -6.07 -4.47 1.06
C LEU A 141 -4.91 -3.76 0.36
N ARG A 142 -3.81 -4.46 0.06
CA ARG A 142 -2.71 -3.91 -0.73
C ARG A 142 -3.19 -3.45 -2.10
N THR A 143 -3.93 -4.30 -2.81
CA THR A 143 -4.47 -4.00 -4.13
C THR A 143 -5.43 -2.81 -4.08
N GLU A 144 -6.33 -2.76 -3.09
CA GLU A 144 -7.28 -1.65 -2.93
C GLU A 144 -6.54 -0.32 -2.67
N LEU A 145 -5.58 -0.29 -1.73
CA LEU A 145 -4.83 0.93 -1.42
C LEU A 145 -3.91 1.37 -2.57
N GLN A 146 -3.29 0.41 -3.29
CA GLN A 146 -2.51 0.71 -4.49
C GLN A 146 -3.38 1.28 -5.61
N LYS A 147 -4.62 0.78 -5.76
CA LYS A 147 -5.56 1.30 -6.75
C LYS A 147 -5.91 2.76 -6.45
N ILE A 148 -6.17 3.10 -5.18
CA ILE A 148 -6.41 4.47 -4.74
C ILE A 148 -5.21 5.37 -5.09
N PHE A 149 -3.99 4.94 -4.76
CA PHE A 149 -2.77 5.68 -5.13
C PHE A 149 -2.65 5.89 -6.63
N CYS A 150 -2.86 4.84 -7.43
CA CYS A 150 -2.77 4.94 -8.87
C CYS A 150 -3.78 5.94 -9.42
N THR A 151 -5.05 5.83 -9.02
CA THR A 151 -6.12 6.68 -9.54
C THR A 151 -5.99 8.14 -9.11
N ALA A 152 -5.56 8.41 -7.87
CA ALA A 152 -5.39 9.78 -7.40
C ALA A 152 -4.11 10.45 -7.93
N VAL A 153 -2.99 9.71 -8.05
CA VAL A 153 -1.65 10.32 -8.21
C VAL A 153 -0.97 9.95 -9.53
N ILE A 154 -1.06 8.70 -9.96
CA ILE A 154 -0.28 8.20 -11.10
C ILE A 154 -1.05 8.39 -12.42
N ASP A 155 -2.31 7.98 -12.47
CA ASP A 155 -3.15 8.04 -13.67
C ASP A 155 -3.22 9.44 -14.29
N PRO A 156 -3.33 10.54 -13.52
CA PRO A 156 -3.35 11.88 -14.10
C PRO A 156 -2.04 12.28 -14.80
N VAL A 157 -0.90 11.76 -14.35
CA VAL A 157 0.44 12.16 -14.84
C VAL A 157 1.09 11.13 -15.78
N ILE A 158 0.57 9.90 -15.83
CA ILE A 158 1.27 8.75 -16.42
C ILE A 158 1.71 9.00 -17.87
N ALA A 159 0.88 9.68 -18.66
CA ALA A 159 1.18 10.02 -20.04
C ALA A 159 2.38 10.97 -20.16
N ARG A 160 2.40 12.04 -19.35
CA ARG A 160 3.50 13.01 -19.27
C ARG A 160 4.78 12.33 -18.77
N LEU A 161 4.68 11.54 -17.70
CA LEU A 161 5.81 10.83 -17.11
C LEU A 161 6.47 9.86 -18.11
N LEU A 162 5.68 9.07 -18.83
CA LEU A 162 6.20 8.10 -19.80
C LEU A 162 6.75 8.79 -21.06
N ALA A 163 6.16 9.90 -21.51
CA ALA A 163 6.71 10.70 -22.60
C ALA A 163 8.08 11.28 -22.24
N LEU A 164 8.26 11.79 -21.02
CA LEU A 164 9.55 12.28 -20.54
C LEU A 164 10.59 11.18 -20.42
N ILE A 165 10.23 10.02 -19.86
CA ILE A 165 11.13 8.85 -19.78
C ILE A 165 11.61 8.46 -21.18
N LYS A 166 10.70 8.40 -22.17
CA LYS A 166 11.06 8.11 -23.56
C LYS A 166 12.03 9.15 -24.11
N HIS A 167 11.70 10.44 -23.98
CA HIS A 167 12.52 11.53 -24.50
C HIS A 167 13.93 11.54 -23.89
N ILE A 168 14.06 11.34 -22.58
CA ILE A 168 15.37 11.29 -21.91
C ILE A 168 16.18 10.07 -22.40
N THR A 169 15.53 8.92 -22.59
CA THR A 169 16.20 7.70 -23.05
C THR A 169 16.73 7.85 -24.48
N GLU A 170 16.01 8.55 -25.35
CA GLU A 170 16.36 8.70 -26.79
C GLU A 170 17.30 9.90 -27.04
N ALA A 171 17.04 11.05 -26.42
CA ALA A 171 17.69 12.32 -26.77
C ALA A 171 18.75 12.78 -25.76
N LYS A 172 18.65 12.37 -24.49
CA LYS A 172 19.58 12.78 -23.42
C LYS A 172 19.99 11.60 -22.53
N PRO A 173 20.63 10.56 -23.10
CA PRO A 173 21.13 9.45 -22.30
C PRO A 173 22.05 9.97 -21.19
N PHE A 174 21.93 9.40 -19.99
CA PHE A 174 22.65 9.78 -18.75
C PHE A 174 22.20 11.06 -18.04
N TYR A 175 21.16 11.76 -18.53
CA TYR A 175 20.59 12.90 -17.79
C TYR A 175 19.98 12.48 -16.44
N VAL A 176 19.35 11.31 -16.40
CA VAL A 176 18.91 10.64 -15.17
C VAL A 176 19.69 9.34 -15.00
N ALA A 177 20.03 9.00 -13.76
CA ALA A 177 20.74 7.76 -13.47
C ALA A 177 19.92 6.54 -13.95
N PRO A 178 20.50 5.59 -14.72
CA PRO A 178 19.76 4.48 -15.31
C PRO A 178 18.98 3.62 -14.29
N HIS A 179 19.50 3.49 -13.07
CA HIS A 179 18.84 2.74 -12.00
C HIS A 179 17.53 3.39 -11.52
N VAL A 180 17.44 4.73 -11.54
CA VAL A 180 16.22 5.49 -11.18
C VAL A 180 15.13 5.19 -12.20
N LEU A 181 15.44 5.32 -13.50
CA LEU A 181 14.51 4.99 -14.58
C LEU A 181 14.08 3.52 -14.51
N ALA A 182 15.03 2.60 -14.33
CA ALA A 182 14.77 1.16 -14.22
C ALA A 182 13.83 0.83 -13.06
N SER A 183 14.11 1.38 -11.89
CA SER A 183 13.26 1.19 -10.71
C SER A 183 11.89 1.84 -10.88
N LEU A 184 11.82 3.03 -11.49
CA LEU A 184 10.56 3.74 -11.70
C LEU A 184 9.62 2.93 -12.59
N VAL A 185 10.06 2.53 -13.78
CA VAL A 185 9.27 1.73 -14.72
C VAL A 185 8.92 0.36 -14.14
N LYS A 186 9.85 -0.31 -13.44
CA LYS A 186 9.58 -1.56 -12.71
C LYS A 186 8.47 -1.37 -11.67
N ASN A 187 8.50 -0.28 -10.90
CA ASN A 187 7.49 -0.01 -9.88
C ASN A 187 6.15 0.41 -10.52
N LEU A 188 6.16 1.17 -11.62
CA LEU A 188 4.95 1.48 -12.39
C LEU A 188 4.28 0.20 -12.91
N TYR A 189 5.06 -0.75 -13.43
CA TYR A 189 4.55 -2.05 -13.86
C TYR A 189 3.94 -2.85 -12.69
N LYS A 190 4.62 -2.88 -11.54
CA LYS A 190 4.11 -3.53 -10.32
C LYS A 190 2.81 -2.91 -9.82
N LEU A 191 2.69 -1.58 -9.88
CA LEU A 191 1.49 -0.84 -9.48
C LEU A 191 0.32 -1.15 -10.40
N ARG A 192 0.55 -1.12 -11.73
CA ARG A 192 -0.46 -1.49 -12.70
C ARG A 192 0.17 -1.99 -14.01
N PRO A 193 0.09 -3.30 -14.30
CA PRO A 193 0.64 -3.87 -15.53
C PRO A 193 0.02 -3.28 -16.81
N ALA A 194 -1.21 -2.76 -16.74
CA ALA A 194 -1.90 -2.15 -17.87
C ALA A 194 -1.12 -0.97 -18.49
N TYR A 195 -0.29 -0.24 -17.72
CA TYR A 195 0.53 0.85 -18.27
C TYR A 195 1.49 0.37 -19.37
N ALA A 196 1.97 -0.88 -19.28
CA ALA A 196 2.84 -1.46 -20.29
C ALA A 196 2.13 -1.75 -21.61
N GLN A 197 0.81 -1.95 -21.58
CA GLN A 197 0.01 -2.13 -22.80
C GLN A 197 -0.13 -0.80 -23.55
N THR A 198 -0.22 0.31 -22.82
CA THR A 198 -0.37 1.65 -23.40
C THR A 198 0.96 2.22 -23.92
N TYR A 199 2.10 1.83 -23.34
CA TYR A 199 3.42 2.35 -23.71
C TYR A 199 4.51 1.27 -23.85
N PRO A 200 4.32 0.26 -24.71
CA PRO A 200 5.19 -0.92 -24.79
C PRO A 200 6.67 -0.59 -25.06
N GLN A 201 6.95 0.48 -25.80
CA GLN A 201 8.29 0.95 -26.12
C GLN A 201 9.12 1.30 -24.87
N VAL A 202 8.53 1.94 -23.86
CA VAL A 202 9.24 2.35 -22.63
C VAL A 202 9.59 1.14 -21.77
N PHE A 203 8.64 0.20 -21.65
CA PHE A 203 8.82 -1.00 -20.84
C PHE A 203 9.74 -2.04 -21.52
N CYS A 204 9.78 -2.08 -22.86
CA CYS A 204 10.69 -2.95 -23.62
C CYS A 204 12.15 -2.45 -23.60
N LEU A 205 12.39 -1.13 -23.59
CA LEU A 205 13.75 -0.56 -23.59
C LEU A 205 14.57 -0.98 -22.37
N GLN A 206 13.94 -1.14 -21.21
CA GLN A 206 14.63 -1.59 -20.00
C GLN A 206 14.96 -3.08 -20.00
N CYS A 207 14.17 -3.89 -20.70
CA CYS A 207 14.51 -5.29 -20.94
C CYS A 207 15.77 -5.44 -21.81
N VAL A 208 16.16 -4.43 -22.59
CA VAL A 208 17.40 -4.46 -23.41
C VAL A 208 18.64 -4.10 -22.58
N SER A 209 18.51 -3.24 -21.55
CA SER A 209 19.63 -2.89 -20.66
C SER A 209 19.98 -3.99 -19.63
N THR A 210 19.06 -4.90 -19.31
CA THR A 210 19.33 -6.09 -18.48
C THR A 210 19.66 -7.33 -19.31
N ASN A 211 19.79 -7.20 -20.64
CA ASN A 211 19.80 -8.32 -21.58
C ASN A 211 21.18 -8.94 -21.86
N SER A 212 22.06 -8.95 -20.86
CA SER A 212 23.10 -9.98 -20.80
C SER A 212 22.54 -11.33 -20.34
N GLN A 213 21.26 -11.43 -19.95
CA GLN A 213 20.65 -12.69 -19.46
C GLN A 213 19.25 -13.05 -20.01
N THR A 214 18.67 -12.32 -20.97
CA THR A 214 17.27 -12.56 -21.42
C THR A 214 17.12 -13.02 -22.87
N THR A 215 18.09 -13.80 -23.38
CA THR A 215 17.98 -14.53 -24.66
C THR A 215 16.92 -15.67 -24.66
N LEU A 216 16.26 -15.93 -23.54
CA LEU A 216 15.34 -17.08 -23.39
C LEU A 216 13.85 -16.78 -23.67
N TRP A 217 13.42 -15.51 -23.70
CA TRP A 217 11.99 -15.20 -23.89
C TRP A 217 11.56 -14.99 -25.35
N ARG A 218 12.50 -14.71 -26.27
CA ARG A 218 12.16 -14.46 -27.69
C ARG A 218 12.06 -15.73 -28.55
N ARG A 219 12.52 -16.89 -28.06
CA ARG A 219 12.53 -18.15 -28.83
C ARG A 219 11.28 -19.03 -28.67
N ARG A 220 10.34 -18.69 -27.78
CA ARG A 220 9.20 -19.59 -27.48
C ARG A 220 7.91 -19.33 -28.27
N ASN A 221 7.78 -18.17 -28.92
CA ASN A 221 6.54 -17.79 -29.66
C ASN A 221 6.73 -17.68 -31.19
N SER A 222 7.77 -18.31 -31.75
CA SER A 222 8.01 -18.35 -33.19
C SER A 222 8.09 -19.79 -33.70
N ARG A 223 7.00 -20.55 -33.55
CA ARG A 223 6.69 -21.68 -34.42
C ARG A 223 5.19 -21.63 -34.76
N PRO A 224 4.80 -21.34 -36.01
CA PRO A 224 3.44 -21.55 -36.49
C PRO A 224 3.19 -23.07 -36.69
N PRO A 225 1.92 -23.51 -36.83
CA PRO A 225 1.47 -24.89 -36.60
C PRO A 225 2.13 -25.94 -37.51
#